data_AF-A0A3D0G9S6-F1
#
_entry.id   AF-A0A3D0G9S6-F1
#
_cell.length_a   1.000
_cell.length_b   1.000
_cell.length_c   1.000
_cell.angle_alpha   90.00
_cell.angle_beta   90.00
_cell.angle_gamma   90.00
#
_symmetry.space_group_name_H-M   'P 1'
#
loop_
_entity.id
_entity.type
_entity.pdbx_description
1 polymer ?
#
loop_
_entity_poly.entity_id
_entity_poly.type
_entity_poly.pdbx_seq_one_letter_code
_entity_poly.pdbx_strand_id
1 'polypeptide(L)'
;MWGLGIGIAFAALLLVYPRQTVFACLGVLVLSGIGIGGYLGLEGYRSWQKDRVAFTVLFDYTPCADTAKPILVIVDNPTNQTIEKVFFRVVARVPGRSNDILQTDQISDDKVIPPAGTSRLCVAIPNLTESQFNADLYKRLSKLEWSADRTNARFQ
;
A
#
# COMPACT_ATOMS: atom_id res chain seq x y z
N MET A 1 -31.38 -21.52 19.08
CA MET A 1 -32.71 -21.93 18.60
C MET A 1 -33.24 -21.07 17.43
N TRP A 2 -32.41 -20.33 16.70
CA TRP A 2 -32.86 -19.50 15.56
C TRP A 2 -32.81 -20.22 14.19
N GLY A 3 -31.94 -21.22 14.05
CA GLY A 3 -31.77 -21.97 12.78
C GLY A 3 -32.95 -22.87 12.40
N LEU A 4 -33.68 -23.41 13.38
CA LEU A 4 -34.82 -24.30 13.14
C LEU A 4 -36.02 -23.56 12.54
N GLY A 5 -36.29 -22.33 12.99
CA GLY A 5 -37.38 -21.51 12.45
C GLY A 5 -37.15 -21.10 10.99
N ILE A 6 -35.89 -20.78 10.65
CA ILE A 6 -35.50 -20.43 9.28
C ILE A 6 -35.66 -21.64 8.36
N GLY A 7 -35.24 -22.84 8.80
CA GLY A 7 -35.36 -24.06 8.01
C GLY A 7 -36.81 -24.44 7.70
N ILE A 8 -37.71 -24.34 8.69
CA ILE A 8 -39.13 -24.68 8.52
C ILE A 8 -39.85 -23.65 7.64
N ALA A 9 -39.56 -22.35 7.82
CA ALA A 9 -40.12 -21.30 6.97
C ALA A 9 -39.68 -21.46 5.50
N PHE A 10 -38.41 -21.82 5.26
CA PHE A 10 -37.88 -22.07 3.93
C PHE A 10 -38.53 -23.32 3.28
N ALA A 11 -38.73 -24.38 4.06
CA ALA A 11 -39.40 -25.61 3.61
C ALA A 11 -40.90 -25.39 3.30
N ALA A 12 -41.59 -24.57 4.09
CA ALA A 12 -42.99 -24.19 3.84
C ALA A 12 -43.12 -23.33 2.58
N LEU A 13 -42.19 -22.39 2.34
CA LEU A 13 -42.12 -21.61 1.10
C LEU A 13 -41.90 -22.50 -0.13
N LEU A 14 -41.09 -23.55 0.00
CA LEU A 14 -40.82 -24.57 -1.03
C LEU A 14 -42.05 -25.41 -1.43
N LEU A 15 -43.01 -25.58 -0.52
CA LEU A 15 -44.24 -26.33 -0.76
C LEU A 15 -45.37 -25.47 -1.36
N VAL A 16 -45.39 -24.18 -1.04
CA VAL A 16 -46.47 -23.26 -1.46
C VAL A 16 -46.18 -22.58 -2.80
N TYR A 17 -44.90 -22.31 -3.11
CA TYR A 17 -44.51 -21.66 -4.37
C TYR A 17 -44.15 -22.68 -5.46
N PRO A 18 -44.49 -22.42 -6.75
CA PRO A 18 -44.12 -23.30 -7.85
C PRO A 18 -42.61 -23.50 -7.87
N ARG A 19 -42.15 -24.75 -8.01
CA ARG A 19 -40.72 -25.14 -7.93
C ARG A 19 -39.79 -24.22 -8.74
N GLN A 20 -40.30 -23.69 -9.85
CA GLN A 20 -39.61 -22.73 -10.72
C GLN A 20 -39.22 -21.41 -10.02
N THR A 21 -40.06 -20.83 -9.15
CA THR A 21 -39.73 -19.57 -8.46
C THR A 21 -38.69 -19.78 -7.37
N VAL A 22 -38.67 -20.95 -6.72
CA VAL A 22 -37.62 -21.26 -5.74
C VAL A 22 -36.27 -21.45 -6.42
N PHE A 23 -36.21 -22.19 -7.54
CA PHE A 23 -34.99 -22.30 -8.34
C PHE A 23 -34.53 -20.94 -8.90
N ALA A 24 -35.47 -20.07 -9.29
CA ALA A 24 -35.15 -18.71 -9.73
C ALA A 24 -34.54 -17.86 -8.61
N CYS A 25 -35.13 -17.85 -7.41
CA CYS A 25 -34.58 -17.12 -6.26
C CYS A 25 -33.21 -17.65 -5.82
N LEU A 26 -33.03 -18.98 -5.78
CA LEU A 26 -31.74 -19.60 -5.50
C LEU A 26 -30.69 -19.23 -6.56
N GLY A 27 -31.06 -19.24 -7.84
CA GLY A 27 -30.19 -18.84 -8.93
C GLY A 27 -29.72 -17.38 -8.79
N VAL A 28 -30.62 -16.46 -8.43
CA VAL A 28 -30.28 -15.05 -8.20
C VAL A 28 -29.34 -14.89 -7.00
N LEU A 29 -29.57 -15.61 -5.90
CA LEU A 29 -28.70 -15.57 -4.72
C LEU A 29 -27.31 -16.14 -4.99
N VAL A 30 -27.23 -17.23 -5.77
CA VAL A 30 -25.93 -17.81 -6.17
C VAL A 30 -25.18 -16.86 -7.09
N LEU A 31 -25.85 -16.28 -8.09
CA LEU A 31 -25.23 -15.32 -9.01
C LEU A 31 -24.76 -14.06 -8.30
N SER A 32 -25.56 -13.51 -7.37
CA SER A 32 -25.16 -12.35 -6.58
C SER A 32 -23.99 -12.68 -5.65
N GLY A 33 -24.01 -13.86 -5.02
CA GLY A 33 -22.90 -14.35 -4.19
C GLY A 33 -21.60 -14.49 -4.96
N ILE A 34 -21.63 -15.07 -6.17
CA ILE A 34 -20.45 -15.18 -7.04
C ILE A 34 -19.95 -13.80 -7.45
N GLY A 35 -20.85 -12.87 -7.82
CA GLY A 35 -20.48 -11.52 -8.20
C GLY A 35 -19.77 -10.76 -7.07
N ILE A 36 -20.34 -10.79 -5.87
CA ILE A 36 -19.76 -10.12 -4.68
C ILE A 36 -18.44 -10.79 -4.28
N GLY A 37 -18.41 -12.13 -4.22
CA GLY A 37 -17.20 -12.88 -3.85
C GLY A 37 -16.06 -12.65 -4.84
N GLY A 38 -16.35 -12.62 -6.14
CA GLY A 38 -15.37 -12.31 -7.19
C GLY A 38 -14.82 -10.89 -7.07
N TYR A 39 -15.69 -9.90 -6.81
CA TYR A 39 -15.28 -8.51 -6.61
C TYR A 39 -14.33 -8.35 -5.41
N LEU A 40 -14.72 -8.87 -4.24
CA LEU A 40 -13.91 -8.80 -3.03
C LEU A 40 -12.57 -9.53 -3.17
N GLY A 41 -12.55 -10.67 -3.88
CA GLY A 41 -11.32 -11.40 -4.16
C GLY A 41 -10.35 -10.61 -5.04
N LEU A 42 -10.85 -9.93 -6.07
CA LEU A 42 -10.06 -9.06 -6.94
C LEU A 42 -9.48 -7.84 -6.18
N GLU A 43 -10.28 -7.24 -5.31
CA GLU A 43 -9.85 -6.10 -4.50
C GLU A 43 -8.77 -6.51 -3.50
N GLY A 44 -8.96 -7.65 -2.83
CA GLY A 44 -7.96 -8.23 -1.93
C GLY A 44 -6.65 -8.57 -2.64
N TYR A 45 -6.72 -9.14 -3.84
CA TYR A 45 -5.53 -9.44 -4.66
C TYR A 45 -4.76 -8.16 -5.03
N ARG A 46 -5.47 -7.09 -5.43
CA ARG A 46 -4.84 -5.80 -5.75
C ARG A 46 -4.21 -5.16 -4.52
N SER A 47 -4.87 -5.21 -3.36
CA SER A 47 -4.30 -4.71 -2.10
C SER A 47 -3.04 -5.46 -1.72
N TRP A 48 -3.06 -6.78 -1.83
CA TRP A 48 -1.91 -7.61 -1.49
C TRP A 48 -0.70 -7.34 -2.40
N GLN A 49 -0.91 -7.10 -3.70
CA GLN A 49 0.16 -6.68 -4.60
C GLN A 49 0.72 -5.30 -4.24
N LYS A 50 -0.14 -4.36 -3.82
CA LYS A 50 0.30 -3.06 -3.31
C LYS A 50 1.18 -3.18 -2.08
N ASP A 51 0.91 -4.13 -1.19
CA ASP A 51 1.69 -4.36 0.03
C ASP A 51 3.07 -4.99 -0.23
N ARG A 52 3.28 -5.58 -1.41
CA ARG A 52 4.54 -6.23 -1.78
C ARG A 52 5.65 -5.29 -2.24
N VAL A 53 5.33 -4.08 -2.71
CA VAL A 53 6.36 -3.08 -3.05
C VAL A 53 7.30 -2.92 -1.85
N ALA A 54 8.61 -2.87 -2.01
CA ALA A 54 9.51 -2.66 -0.87
C ALA A 54 10.16 -1.29 -0.98
N PHE A 55 10.33 -0.63 0.16
CA PHE A 55 10.99 0.67 0.23
C PHE A 55 12.20 0.54 1.16
N THR A 56 13.36 0.87 0.62
CA THR A 56 14.59 1.00 1.40
C THR A 56 14.96 2.47 1.45
N VAL A 57 15.13 3.03 2.64
CA VAL A 57 15.54 4.43 2.81
C VAL A 57 16.92 4.47 3.42
N LEU A 58 17.83 5.17 2.74
CA LEU A 58 19.21 5.35 3.16
C LEU A 58 19.49 6.84 3.28
N PHE A 59 20.13 7.23 4.36
CA PHE A 59 20.62 8.59 4.55
C PHE A 59 22.08 8.65 4.12
N ASP A 60 22.33 9.07 2.88
CA ASP A 60 23.69 9.18 2.31
C ASP A 60 23.73 10.19 1.16
N TYR A 61 24.71 11.11 1.22
CA TYR A 61 24.95 12.11 0.19
C TYR A 61 25.79 11.56 -0.99
N THR A 62 26.49 10.45 -0.84
CA THR A 62 27.32 9.92 -1.94
C THR A 62 26.50 9.43 -3.14
N PRO A 63 25.39 8.69 -2.99
CA PRO A 63 24.54 8.33 -4.14
C PRO A 63 23.70 9.51 -4.64
N CYS A 64 23.48 10.54 -3.80
CA CYS A 64 22.69 11.70 -4.12
C CYS A 64 23.60 12.91 -4.33
N ALA A 65 23.95 13.20 -5.59
CA ALA A 65 24.89 14.27 -5.97
C ALA A 65 24.55 15.68 -5.42
N ASP A 66 23.31 15.89 -4.96
CA ASP A 66 22.80 17.12 -4.38
C ASP A 66 22.71 17.00 -2.85
N THR A 67 23.48 17.83 -2.13
CA THR A 67 23.47 17.86 -0.66
C THR A 67 22.15 18.33 -0.06
N ALA A 68 21.32 19.04 -0.84
CA ALA A 68 19.96 19.40 -0.44
C ALA A 68 19.01 18.20 -0.45
N LYS A 69 19.39 17.07 -1.09
CA LYS A 69 18.59 15.84 -1.20
C LYS A 69 19.34 14.59 -0.73
N PRO A 70 19.76 14.53 0.54
CA PRO A 70 20.66 13.49 1.05
C PRO A 70 19.96 12.14 1.36
N ILE A 71 18.65 12.04 1.15
CA ILE A 71 17.89 10.81 1.42
C ILE A 71 17.73 10.05 0.12
N LEU A 72 18.35 8.88 0.01
CA LEU A 72 18.10 7.94 -1.07
C LEU A 72 16.93 7.02 -0.70
N VAL A 73 15.87 7.07 -1.50
CA VAL A 73 14.76 6.12 -1.45
C VAL A 73 14.90 5.15 -2.61
N ILE A 74 14.93 3.86 -2.29
CA ILE A 74 14.96 2.77 -3.25
C ILE A 74 13.59 2.09 -3.19
N VAL A 75 12.94 1.97 -4.34
CA VAL A 75 11.63 1.32 -4.46
C VAL A 75 11.79 0.06 -5.28
N ASP A 76 11.59 -1.08 -4.66
CA ASP A 76 11.67 -2.39 -5.31
C ASP A 76 10.27 -2.89 -5.63
N ASN A 77 10.09 -3.33 -6.87
CA ASN A 77 8.85 -3.93 -7.35
C ASN A 77 9.03 -5.45 -7.49
N PRO A 78 8.79 -6.25 -6.43
CA PRO A 78 8.88 -7.70 -6.53
C PRO A 78 7.66 -8.34 -7.19
N THR A 79 6.72 -7.54 -7.71
CA THR A 79 5.50 -8.04 -8.34
C THR A 79 5.71 -8.36 -9.81
N ASN A 80 4.73 -9.07 -10.39
CA ASN A 80 4.70 -9.37 -11.83
C ASN A 80 4.02 -8.26 -12.66
N GLN A 81 3.67 -7.14 -12.03
CA GLN A 81 2.98 -6.01 -12.67
C GLN A 81 3.90 -4.80 -12.73
N THR A 82 3.72 -3.96 -13.74
CA THR A 82 4.43 -2.68 -13.84
C THR A 82 3.83 -1.68 -12.86
N ILE A 83 4.67 -1.00 -12.09
CA ILE A 83 4.24 0.15 -11.27
C ILE A 83 4.40 1.41 -12.11
N GLU A 84 3.33 2.17 -12.27
CA GLU A 84 3.34 3.43 -13.01
C GLU A 84 3.65 4.62 -12.08
N LYS A 85 3.19 4.52 -10.83
CA LYS A 85 3.26 5.63 -9.88
C LYS A 85 3.28 5.12 -8.44
N VAL A 86 4.15 5.69 -7.61
CA VAL A 86 4.21 5.40 -6.17
C VAL A 86 4.02 6.66 -5.34
N PHE A 87 3.37 6.46 -4.20
CA PHE A 87 3.15 7.51 -3.20
C PHE A 87 3.66 7.04 -1.84
N PHE A 88 4.57 7.81 -1.28
CA PHE A 88 5.18 7.50 0.01
C PHE A 88 5.55 8.78 0.76
N ARG A 89 5.83 8.64 2.05
CA ARG A 89 6.43 9.67 2.89
C ARG A 89 7.70 9.12 3.48
N VAL A 90 8.73 9.94 3.62
CA VAL A 90 9.90 9.56 4.40
C VAL A 90 9.68 10.02 5.83
N VAL A 91 9.91 9.11 6.78
CA VAL A 91 9.84 9.38 8.21
C VAL A 91 11.19 9.07 8.86
N ALA A 92 11.54 9.87 9.86
CA ALA A 92 12.72 9.66 10.68
C ALA A 92 12.32 9.47 12.14
N ARG A 93 12.92 8.47 12.78
CA ARG A 93 12.70 8.12 14.20
C ARG A 93 14.01 8.11 14.96
N VAL A 94 13.91 8.33 16.27
CA VAL A 94 15.02 8.04 17.17
C VAL A 94 15.02 6.53 17.44
N PRO A 95 16.16 5.83 17.31
CA PRO A 95 16.25 4.41 17.62
C PRO A 95 15.64 4.08 18.99
N GLY A 96 14.77 3.06 19.02
CA GLY A 96 14.06 2.66 20.23
C GLY A 96 12.86 3.54 20.62
N ARG A 97 12.43 4.48 19.77
CA ARG A 97 11.19 5.25 19.94
C ARG A 97 10.22 5.03 18.78
N SER A 98 8.93 4.96 19.10
CA SER A 98 7.87 4.81 18.10
C SER A 98 7.42 6.14 17.47
N ASN A 99 7.76 7.28 18.07
CA ASN A 99 7.33 8.59 17.58
C ASN A 99 8.22 9.07 16.43
N ASP A 100 7.57 9.51 15.36
CA ASP A 100 8.22 10.20 14.25
C ASP A 100 8.65 11.58 14.72
N ILE A 101 9.95 11.89 14.59
CA ILE A 101 10.47 13.21 14.90
C ILE A 101 10.51 14.11 13.66
N LEU A 102 10.41 13.51 12.48
CA LEU A 102 10.42 14.20 11.21
C LEU A 102 9.67 13.37 10.18
N GLN A 103 8.85 14.03 9.37
CA GLN A 103 8.06 13.43 8.30
C GLN A 103 8.05 14.38 7.11
N THR A 104 8.30 13.86 5.90
CA THR A 104 8.11 14.63 4.67
C THR A 104 6.63 14.75 4.32
N ASP A 105 6.30 15.72 3.49
CA ASP A 105 5.05 15.70 2.74
C ASP A 105 4.94 14.43 1.87
N GLN A 106 3.75 14.18 1.34
CA GLN A 106 3.52 13.07 0.44
C GLN A 106 4.32 13.26 -0.86
N ILE A 107 5.25 12.34 -1.11
CA ILE A 107 6.08 12.31 -2.30
C ILE A 107 5.41 11.39 -3.32
N SER A 108 5.45 11.84 -4.57
CA SER A 108 4.92 11.14 -5.73
C SER A 108 6.05 10.93 -6.72
N ASP A 109 6.33 9.68 -7.08
CA ASP A 109 7.26 9.34 -8.15
C ASP A 109 6.48 8.69 -9.31
N ASP A 110 6.61 9.30 -10.49
CA ASP A 110 5.97 8.89 -11.76
C ASP A 110 6.90 8.02 -12.61
N LYS A 111 8.02 7.56 -12.04
CA LYS A 111 8.92 6.66 -12.72
C LYS A 111 8.31 5.27 -12.86
N VAL A 112 8.18 4.82 -14.10
CA VAL A 112 7.71 3.46 -14.42
C VAL A 112 8.72 2.43 -13.93
N ILE A 113 8.29 1.51 -13.08
CA ILE A 113 9.10 0.42 -12.53
C ILE A 113 8.61 -0.89 -13.13
N PRO A 114 9.41 -1.57 -13.98
CA PRO A 114 9.02 -2.85 -14.56
C PRO A 114 8.87 -3.93 -13.48
N PRO A 115 8.22 -5.07 -13.81
CA PRO A 115 8.21 -6.24 -12.94
C PRO A 115 9.63 -6.64 -12.52
N ALA A 116 9.81 -7.00 -11.24
CA ALA A 116 11.12 -7.28 -10.62
C ALA A 116 12.15 -6.13 -10.74
N GLY A 117 11.71 -4.92 -11.08
CA GLY A 117 12.55 -3.73 -11.24
C GLY A 117 12.72 -2.93 -9.95
N THR A 118 13.65 -1.98 -10.02
CA THR A 118 13.95 -1.05 -8.91
C THR A 118 14.02 0.39 -9.42
N SER A 119 13.46 1.32 -8.65
CA SER A 119 13.68 2.76 -8.82
C SER A 119 14.51 3.34 -7.67
N ARG A 120 15.16 4.47 -7.94
CA ARG A 120 15.97 5.22 -6.98
C ARG A 120 15.62 6.69 -7.10
N LEU A 121 15.33 7.33 -5.98
CA LEU A 121 14.97 8.74 -5.90
C LEU A 121 15.72 9.39 -4.74
N CYS A 122 16.29 10.57 -4.99
CA CYS A 122 16.90 11.40 -3.95
C CYS A 122 15.90 12.47 -3.47
N VAL A 123 15.72 12.57 -2.16
CA VAL A 123 14.67 13.36 -1.52
C VAL A 123 15.29 14.36 -0.53
N ALA A 124 14.70 15.56 -0.47
CA ALA A 124 15.09 16.61 0.47
C ALA A 124 14.52 16.36 1.86
N ILE A 125 15.23 16.85 2.88
CA ILE A 125 14.72 16.85 4.25
C ILE A 125 13.78 18.05 4.41
N PRO A 126 12.55 17.87 4.92
CA PRO A 126 11.60 18.94 5.14
C PRO A 126 12.20 20.04 6.03
N ASN A 127 11.96 21.29 5.63
CA ASN A 127 12.41 22.51 6.34
C ASN A 127 13.94 22.69 6.45
N LEU A 128 14.73 22.00 5.63
CA LEU A 128 16.17 22.20 5.53
C LEU A 128 16.53 22.71 4.13
N THR A 129 17.10 23.92 4.07
CA THR A 129 17.73 24.41 2.84
C THR A 129 19.19 23.95 2.77
N GLU A 130 19.75 23.89 1.56
CA GLU A 130 21.14 23.50 1.32
C GLU A 130 22.12 24.29 2.21
N SER A 131 21.89 25.59 2.38
CA SER A 131 22.71 26.48 3.21
C SER A 131 22.68 26.18 4.72
N GLN A 132 21.68 25.44 5.20
CA GLN A 132 21.55 25.03 6.61
C GLN A 132 22.20 23.66 6.87
N PHE A 133 22.59 22.94 5.82
CA PHE A 133 23.21 21.64 5.93
C PHE A 133 24.68 21.79 6.35
N ASN A 134 25.00 21.33 7.57
CA ASN A 134 26.36 21.36 8.11
C ASN A 134 26.76 19.99 8.68
N ALA A 135 28.05 19.82 8.99
CA ALA A 135 28.59 18.53 9.46
C ALA A 135 27.97 18.05 10.80
N ASP A 136 27.58 18.96 11.69
CA ASP A 136 26.97 18.60 12.97
C ASP A 136 25.53 18.09 12.79
N LEU A 137 24.74 18.79 11.96
CA LEU A 137 23.40 18.36 11.58
C LEU A 137 23.45 16.99 10.89
N TYR A 138 24.40 16.79 9.95
CA TYR A 138 24.60 15.49 9.31
C TYR A 138 24.86 14.37 10.33
N LYS A 139 25.74 14.62 11.31
CA LYS A 139 26.06 13.66 12.38
C LYS A 139 24.86 13.34 13.28
N ARG A 140 23.90 14.26 13.41
CA ARG A 140 22.65 14.03 14.14
C ARG A 140 21.65 13.23 13.31
N LEU A 141 21.50 13.58 12.04
CA LEU A 141 20.58 12.93 11.11
C LEU A 141 21.00 11.50 10.75
N SER A 142 22.30 11.22 10.69
CA SER A 142 22.83 9.87 10.44
C SER A 142 22.60 8.88 11.59
N LYS A 143 22.25 9.37 12.78
CA LYS A 143 21.88 8.54 13.94
C LYS A 143 20.38 8.20 13.98
N LEU A 144 19.59 8.72 13.06
CA LEU A 144 18.16 8.47 13.00
C LEU A 144 17.88 7.20 12.20
N GLU A 145 16.80 6.53 12.57
CA GLU A 145 16.21 5.46 11.78
C GLU A 145 15.32 6.07 10.71
N TRP A 146 15.70 5.88 9.45
CA TRP A 146 14.95 6.37 8.30
C TRP A 146 14.11 5.24 7.72
N SER A 147 12.85 5.51 7.43
CA SER A 147 11.96 4.56 6.77
C SER A 147 10.98 5.29 5.86
N ALA A 148 10.40 4.55 4.92
CA ALA A 148 9.32 5.08 4.09
C ALA A 148 7.99 4.56 4.63
N ASP A 149 7.11 5.48 4.97
CA ASP A 149 5.71 5.16 5.22
C ASP A 149 4.97 5.14 3.88
N ARG A 150 4.40 3.98 3.55
CA ARG A 150 3.77 3.76 2.26
C ARG A 150 2.36 4.30 2.29
N THR A 151 2.02 5.10 1.29
CA THR A 151 0.65 5.61 1.15
C THR A 151 -0.11 4.87 0.06
N ASN A 152 0.47 4.67 -1.13
CA ASN A 152 -0.21 3.97 -2.24
C ASN A 152 0.74 3.61 -3.39
N ALA A 153 0.32 2.67 -4.25
CA ALA A 153 0.97 2.38 -5.53
C ALA A 153 -0.08 2.13 -6.63
N ARG A 154 0.18 2.62 -7.84
CA ARG A 154 -0.63 2.39 -9.03
C ARG A 154 0.07 1.40 -9.95
N PHE A 155 -0.65 0.33 -10.28
CA PHE A 155 -0.21 -0.72 -11.19
C PHE A 155 -0.95 -0.61 -12.51
N GLN A 156 -0.30 -1.07 -13.58
CA GLN A 156 -0.88 -1.22 -14.91
C GLN A 156 -1.63 -2.55 -15.06
#